data_AF-A0A7H0SQC6-F1
#
_entry.id   AF-A0A7H0SQC6-F1
#
_cell.length_a   1.000
_cell.length_b   1.000
_cell.length_c   1.000
_cell.angle_alpha   90.00
_cell.angle_beta   90.00
_cell.angle_gamma   90.00
#
_symmetry.space_group_name_H-M   'P 1'
#
loop_
_entity.id
_entity.type
_entity.pdbx_description
1 polymer ?
#
loop_
_entity_poly.entity_id
_entity_poly.type
_entity_poly.pdbx_seq_one_letter_code
_entity_poly.pdbx_strand_id
1 'polypeptide(L)'
;MNPEIVEAREKYLAEHPFDPKRNAVLGYGEDGLPAGFLTLPDMDELSIVAMKFGYEFLAHIRTDEDVDEWLDAVMSATKSPELAGILFAHAFRGIAGILYNIIDKPGLNGVMEKVAIDGWKKEF
;
A
#
# COMPACT_ATOMS: atom_id res chain seq x y z
N MET A 1 -15.75 -5.83 2.26
CA MET A 1 -14.82 -5.47 3.35
C MET A 1 -15.53 -5.40 4.72
N ASN A 2 -14.88 -5.83 5.81
CA ASN A 2 -15.44 -5.78 7.19
C ASN A 2 -15.75 -4.33 7.61
N PRO A 3 -16.99 -3.99 7.99
CA PRO A 3 -17.40 -2.64 8.39
C PRO A 3 -16.57 -2.03 9.53
N GLU A 4 -16.12 -2.83 10.51
CA GLU A 4 -15.31 -2.34 11.63
C GLU A 4 -13.93 -1.84 11.18
N ILE A 5 -13.35 -2.47 10.15
CA ILE A 5 -12.08 -2.05 9.55
C ILE A 5 -12.27 -0.72 8.83
N VAL A 6 -13.38 -0.58 8.08
CA VAL A 6 -13.71 0.65 7.36
C VAL A 6 -13.87 1.82 8.34
N GLU A 7 -14.67 1.63 9.39
CA GLU A 7 -14.89 2.66 10.42
C GLU A 7 -13.58 3.05 11.12
N ALA A 8 -12.75 2.07 11.49
CA ALA A 8 -11.47 2.34 12.13
C ALA A 8 -10.51 3.11 11.22
N ARG A 9 -10.46 2.77 9.93
CA ARG A 9 -9.65 3.46 8.93
C ARG A 9 -10.12 4.90 8.72
N GLU A 10 -11.42 5.10 8.53
CA GLU A 10 -12.01 6.43 8.34
C GLU A 10 -11.76 7.33 9.55
N LYS A 11 -11.95 6.80 10.76
CA LYS A 11 -11.64 7.52 12.00
C LYS A 11 -10.16 7.89 12.09
N TYR A 12 -9.26 6.95 11.80
CA TYR A 12 -7.82 7.23 11.82
C TYR A 12 -7.43 8.31 10.81
N LEU A 13 -7.92 8.24 9.57
CA LEU A 13 -7.63 9.23 8.55
C LEU A 13 -8.29 10.59 8.84
N ALA A 14 -9.37 10.64 9.61
CA ALA A 14 -9.96 11.89 10.09
C ALA A 14 -9.11 12.55 11.20
N GLU A 15 -8.58 11.76 12.13
CA GLU A 15 -7.70 12.22 13.21
C GLU A 15 -6.27 12.53 12.74
N HIS A 16 -5.83 11.82 11.70
CA HIS A 16 -4.51 11.93 11.07
C HIS A 16 -4.67 12.03 9.54
N PRO A 17 -5.05 13.21 9.02
CA PRO A 17 -5.25 13.40 7.59
C PRO A 17 -3.96 13.14 6.83
N PHE A 18 -3.97 12.10 5.99
CA PHE A 18 -2.86 11.80 5.11
C PHE A 18 -2.72 12.92 4.07
N ASP A 19 -1.63 13.69 4.16
CA ASP A 19 -1.30 14.72 3.18
C ASP A 19 -0.06 14.30 2.37
N PRO A 20 -0.27 13.66 1.20
CA PRO A 20 0.83 13.21 0.35
C PRO A 20 1.65 14.35 -0.26
N LYS A 21 1.26 15.62 -0.07
CA LYS A 21 1.93 16.79 -0.65
C LYS A 21 2.43 17.77 0.39
N ARG A 22 2.41 17.35 1.67
CA ARG A 22 2.74 18.19 2.82
C ARG A 22 4.08 18.91 2.68
N ASN A 23 5.09 18.24 2.12
CA ASN A 23 6.44 18.79 2.00
C ASN A 23 6.62 19.47 0.63
N ALA A 24 6.17 20.72 0.53
CA ALA A 24 6.44 21.57 -0.63
C ALA A 24 7.81 22.26 -0.48
N VAL A 25 8.71 22.04 -1.43
CA VAL A 25 10.00 22.74 -1.54
C VAL A 25 10.01 23.64 -2.77
N LEU A 26 10.71 24.78 -2.70
CA LEU A 26 10.83 25.67 -3.85
C LEU A 26 11.64 24.97 -4.96
N GLY A 27 11.06 24.85 -6.15
CA GLY A 27 11.74 24.33 -7.33
C GLY A 27 12.49 25.46 -8.05
N TYR A 28 13.64 25.13 -8.62
CA TYR A 28 14.42 26.06 -9.46
C TYR A 28 14.48 25.52 -10.89
N GLY A 29 14.31 26.42 -11.86
CA GLY A 29 14.45 26.11 -13.28
C GLY A 29 15.92 25.97 -13.69
N GLU A 30 16.16 25.61 -14.95
CA GLU A 30 17.53 25.49 -15.51
C GLU A 30 18.30 26.83 -15.48
N ASP A 31 17.59 27.96 -15.41
CA ASP A 31 18.11 29.31 -15.26
C ASP A 31 18.39 29.72 -13.81
N GLY A 32 18.12 28.84 -12.84
CA GLY A 32 18.27 29.10 -11.41
C GLY A 32 17.19 30.00 -10.82
N LEU A 33 16.13 30.33 -11.57
CA LEU A 33 15.01 31.12 -11.08
C LEU A 33 13.94 30.22 -10.44
N PRO A 34 13.15 30.73 -9.47
CA PRO A 34 12.03 29.99 -8.90
C PRO A 34 11.03 29.56 -9.98
N ALA A 35 10.85 28.25 -10.16
CA ALA A 35 9.98 27.66 -11.17
C ALA A 35 8.67 27.10 -10.59
N GLY A 36 8.36 27.45 -9.34
CA GLY A 36 7.21 26.97 -8.59
C GLY A 36 7.60 26.12 -7.38
N PHE A 37 6.68 25.29 -6.90
CA PHE A 37 6.91 24.37 -5.79
C PHE A 37 6.92 22.94 -6.29
N LEU A 38 7.96 22.20 -5.91
CA LEU A 38 8.01 20.75 -6.03
C LEU A 38 7.46 20.16 -4.73
N THR A 39 6.39 19.38 -4.80
CA THR A 39 5.87 18.66 -3.64
C THR A 39 6.52 17.29 -3.56
N LEU A 40 7.22 17.02 -2.46
CA LEU A 40 7.72 15.69 -2.13
C LEU A 40 6.76 15.03 -1.15
N PRO A 41 6.41 13.75 -1.34
CA PRO A 41 5.62 13.03 -0.36
C PRO A 41 6.39 12.87 0.94
N ASP A 42 5.67 12.97 2.06
CA ASP A 42 6.20 12.60 3.37
C ASP A 42 6.33 11.08 3.44
N MET A 43 7.56 10.58 3.27
CA MET A 43 7.83 9.15 3.19
C MET A 43 7.64 8.43 4.52
N ASP A 44 7.77 9.14 5.65
CA ASP A 44 7.57 8.56 6.98
C ASP A 44 6.08 8.34 7.22
N GLU A 45 5.26 9.35 6.93
CA GLU A 45 3.80 9.26 7.03
C GLU A 45 3.26 8.20 6.05
N LEU A 46 3.74 8.20 4.80
CA LEU A 46 3.38 7.22 3.79
C LEU A 46 3.74 5.80 4.24
N SER A 47 4.89 5.60 4.88
CA SER A 47 5.29 4.29 5.40
C SER A 47 4.37 3.79 6.52
N ILE A 48 3.93 4.68 7.42
CA ILE A 48 3.00 4.32 8.51
C ILE A 48 1.65 3.91 7.94
N VAL A 49 1.11 4.69 7.01
CA VAL A 49 -0.18 4.41 6.35
C VAL A 49 -0.08 3.13 5.52
N ALA A 50 1.02 2.92 4.81
CA ALA A 50 1.29 1.70 4.05
C ALA A 50 1.27 0.44 4.94
N MET A 51 1.89 0.48 6.12
CA MET A 51 1.85 -0.66 7.04
C MET A 51 0.43 -1.00 7.50
N LYS A 52 -0.41 0.01 7.76
CA LYS A 52 -1.82 -0.20 8.14
C LYS A 52 -2.61 -0.89 7.05
N PHE A 53 -2.46 -0.44 5.79
CA PHE A 53 -3.06 -1.11 4.65
C PHE A 53 -2.50 -2.53 4.44
N GLY A 54 -1.22 -2.77 4.74
CA GLY A 54 -0.64 -4.11 4.75
C GLY A 54 -1.29 -5.05 5.78
N TYR A 55 -1.61 -4.55 6.98
CA TYR A 55 -2.35 -5.34 7.97
C TYR A 55 -3.79 -5.62 7.53
N GLU A 56 -4.48 -4.64 6.93
CA GLU A 56 -5.81 -4.86 6.34
C GLU A 56 -5.76 -5.94 5.25
N PHE A 57 -4.71 -5.90 4.41
CA PHE A 57 -4.50 -6.89 3.36
C PHE A 57 -4.44 -8.31 3.93
N LEU A 58 -3.59 -8.54 4.95
CA LEU A 58 -3.48 -9.84 5.61
C LEU A 58 -4.78 -10.27 6.30
N ALA A 59 -5.45 -9.33 6.97
CA ALA A 59 -6.60 -9.61 7.80
C ALA A 59 -7.83 -10.05 7.00
N HIS A 60 -8.09 -9.43 5.85
CA HIS A 60 -9.42 -9.52 5.23
C HIS A 60 -9.46 -9.94 3.76
N ILE A 61 -8.37 -9.81 3.00
CA ILE A 61 -8.40 -10.07 1.56
C ILE A 61 -8.45 -11.57 1.28
N ARG A 62 -9.57 -12.05 0.72
CA ARG A 62 -9.75 -13.48 0.38
C ARG A 62 -10.26 -13.71 -1.03
N THR A 63 -10.85 -12.69 -1.65
CA THR A 63 -11.45 -12.74 -3.00
C THR A 63 -11.02 -11.54 -3.85
N ASP A 64 -11.27 -11.61 -5.16
CA ASP A 64 -10.97 -10.51 -6.08
C ASP A 64 -11.79 -9.24 -5.75
N GLU A 65 -13.04 -9.40 -5.29
CA GLU A 65 -13.87 -8.28 -4.84
C GLU A 65 -13.26 -7.57 -3.61
N ASP A 66 -12.69 -8.34 -2.67
CA ASP A 66 -11.98 -7.74 -1.53
C ASP A 66 -10.74 -6.96 -1.98
N VAL A 67 -10.04 -7.45 -3.01
CA VAL A 67 -8.86 -6.78 -3.59
C VAL A 67 -9.28 -5.46 -4.21
N ASP A 68 -10.35 -5.45 -5.01
CA ASP A 68 -10.85 -4.25 -5.66
C ASP A 68 -11.25 -3.18 -4.64
N GLU A 69 -12.00 -3.55 -3.59
CA GLU A 69 -12.38 -2.62 -2.53
C GLU A 69 -11.17 -2.05 -1.75
N TRP A 70 -10.13 -2.86 -1.55
CA TRP A 70 -8.90 -2.42 -0.89
C TRP A 70 -8.06 -1.51 -1.78
N LEU A 71 -7.97 -1.82 -3.07
CA LEU A 71 -7.34 -0.95 -4.06
C LEU A 71 -8.06 0.41 -4.11
N ASP A 72 -9.39 0.42 -4.13
CA ASP A 72 -10.18 1.63 -4.10
C ASP A 72 -9.93 2.45 -2.82
N ALA A 73 -9.81 1.80 -1.66
CA ALA A 73 -9.48 2.48 -0.42
C ALA A 73 -8.09 3.13 -0.46
N VAL A 74 -7.08 2.45 -1.00
CA VAL A 74 -5.73 3.00 -1.17
C VAL A 74 -5.72 4.16 -2.18
N MET A 75 -6.43 4.01 -3.29
CA MET A 75 -6.56 5.05 -4.32
C MET A 75 -7.29 6.29 -3.79
N SER A 76 -8.33 6.10 -2.98
CA SER A 76 -9.06 7.19 -2.33
C SER A 76 -8.18 7.95 -1.33
N ALA A 77 -7.36 7.24 -0.55
CA ALA A 77 -6.44 7.85 0.40
C ALA A 77 -5.31 8.64 -0.30
N THR A 78 -4.71 8.06 -1.34
CA THR A 78 -3.53 8.64 -2.01
C THR A 78 -3.86 9.68 -3.06
N LYS A 79 -5.01 9.55 -3.74
CA LYS A 79 -5.47 10.40 -4.86
C LYS A 79 -4.43 10.52 -5.99
N SER A 80 -3.52 9.56 -6.10
CA SER A 80 -2.45 9.49 -7.11
C SER A 80 -2.03 8.04 -7.33
N PRO A 81 -2.06 7.53 -8.58
CA PRO A 81 -1.59 6.19 -8.91
C PRO A 81 -0.11 5.97 -8.55
N GLU A 82 0.73 6.98 -8.73
CA GLU A 82 2.16 6.90 -8.43
C GLU A 82 2.39 6.68 -6.93
N LEU A 83 1.67 7.43 -6.09
CA LEU A 83 1.76 7.32 -4.64
C LEU A 83 1.13 6.03 -4.13
N ALA A 84 0.04 5.56 -4.75
CA ALA A 84 -0.52 4.25 -4.47
C ALA A 84 0.51 3.15 -4.75
N GLY A 85 1.24 3.23 -5.87
CA GLY A 85 2.33 2.31 -6.19
C GLY A 85 3.42 2.27 -5.12
N ILE A 86 3.84 3.44 -4.63
CA ILE A 86 4.83 3.53 -3.54
C ILE A 86 4.26 2.95 -2.25
N LEU A 87 3.01 3.28 -1.90
CA LEU A 87 2.33 2.76 -0.72
C LEU A 87 2.25 1.23 -0.77
N PHE A 88 1.87 0.63 -1.91
CA PHE A 88 1.86 -0.81 -2.08
C PHE A 88 3.22 -1.44 -1.87
N ALA A 89 4.28 -0.87 -2.45
CA ALA A 89 5.64 -1.36 -2.27
C ALA A 89 6.04 -1.38 -0.78
N HIS A 90 5.71 -0.32 -0.04
CA HIS A 90 5.96 -0.26 1.41
C HIS A 90 5.09 -1.24 2.21
N ALA A 91 3.80 -1.37 1.87
CA ALA A 91 2.86 -2.28 2.50
C ALA A 91 3.33 -3.74 2.36
N PHE A 92 3.62 -4.16 1.12
CA PHE A 92 4.09 -5.51 0.81
C PHE A 92 5.46 -5.79 1.42
N ARG A 93 6.38 -4.83 1.39
CA ARG A 93 7.66 -4.95 2.09
C ARG A 93 7.48 -5.15 3.60
N GLY A 94 6.56 -4.42 4.22
CA GLY A 94 6.26 -4.53 5.65
C GLY A 94 5.71 -5.90 6.02
N ILE A 95 4.81 -6.46 5.21
CA ILE A 95 4.20 -7.76 5.49
C ILE A 95 5.04 -8.95 5.00
N ALA A 96 5.97 -8.78 4.07
CA ALA A 96 6.80 -9.86 3.52
C ALA A 96 7.54 -10.67 4.60
N GLY A 97 8.07 -9.98 5.62
CA GLY A 97 8.73 -10.64 6.76
C GLY A 97 7.77 -11.46 7.65
N ILE A 98 6.50 -11.08 7.70
CA ILE A 98 5.47 -11.78 8.46
C ILE A 98 4.87 -12.92 7.64
N LEU A 99 4.71 -12.73 6.33
CA LEU A 99 4.26 -13.76 5.40
C LEU A 99 5.13 -15.01 5.49
N TYR A 100 6.45 -14.86 5.55
CA TYR A 100 7.36 -15.99 5.79
C TYR A 100 6.97 -16.77 7.05
N ASN A 101 6.76 -16.10 8.19
CA ASN A 101 6.37 -16.76 9.45
C ASN A 101 4.97 -17.41 9.40
N ILE A 102 4.05 -16.88 8.59
CA ILE A 102 2.73 -17.48 8.34
C ILE A 102 2.87 -18.75 7.48
N ILE A 103 3.79 -18.72 6.51
CA ILE A 103 4.06 -19.80 5.55
C ILE A 103 4.96 -20.90 6.14
N ASP A 104 5.80 -20.59 7.12
CA ASP A 104 6.71 -21.55 7.80
C ASP A 104 5.94 -22.57 8.68
N LYS A 105 4.61 -22.50 8.69
CA LYS A 105 3.77 -23.64 9.10
C LYS A 105 4.09 -24.84 8.20
N PRO A 106 4.33 -26.05 8.77
CA PRO A 106 4.80 -27.19 8.00
C PRO A 106 3.94 -27.45 6.76
N GLY A 107 4.56 -27.40 5.57
CA GLY A 107 3.95 -27.76 4.29
C GLY A 107 3.37 -26.61 3.45
N LEU A 108 3.19 -25.40 3.99
CA LEU A 108 2.59 -24.30 3.22
C LEU A 108 3.56 -23.74 2.17
N ASN A 109 4.86 -23.65 2.48
CA ASN A 109 5.86 -23.11 1.56
C ASN A 109 5.94 -23.88 0.23
N GLY A 110 6.08 -25.20 0.29
CA GLY A 110 6.13 -26.04 -0.91
C GLY A 110 4.82 -26.03 -1.71
N VAL A 111 3.67 -25.82 -1.05
CA VAL A 111 2.38 -25.64 -1.74
C VAL A 111 2.36 -24.31 -2.47
N MET A 112 2.81 -23.23 -1.85
CA MET A 112 2.86 -21.89 -2.46
C MET A 112 3.84 -21.84 -3.64
N GLU A 113 5.03 -22.44 -3.51
CA GLU A 113 5.99 -22.58 -4.61
C GLU A 113 5.38 -23.33 -5.79
N LYS A 114 4.71 -24.45 -5.53
CA LYS A 114 4.05 -25.22 -6.58
C LYS A 114 2.92 -24.44 -7.25
N VAL A 115 2.07 -23.75 -6.48
CA VAL A 115 0.99 -22.91 -7.02
C VAL A 115 1.55 -21.77 -7.87
N ALA A 116 2.63 -21.13 -7.44
CA ALA A 116 3.29 -20.09 -8.23
C ALA A 116 3.84 -20.64 -9.56
N ILE A 117 4.54 -21.77 -9.51
CA ILE A 117 5.06 -22.45 -10.71
C ILE A 117 3.92 -22.85 -11.66
N ASP A 118 2.85 -23.43 -11.13
CA ASP A 118 1.71 -23.87 -11.93
C ASP A 118 0.91 -22.69 -12.50
N GLY A 119 0.86 -21.56 -11.78
CA GLY A 119 0.27 -20.30 -12.26
C GLY A 119 1.03 -19.72 -13.45
N TRP A 120 2.36 -19.67 -13.40
CA TRP A 120 3.20 -19.23 -14.53
C TRP A 120 3.13 -20.14 -15.76
N LYS A 121 2.74 -21.40 -15.58
CA LYS A 121 2.58 -22.38 -16.67
C LYS A 121 1.21 -22.33 -17.34
N LYS A 122 0.24 -21.60 -16.79
CA LYS A 122 -1.05 -21.39 -17.44
C LYS A 122 -0.94 -20.23 -18.43
N GLU A 123 -1.31 -20.48 -19.68
CA GLU A 123 -1.61 -19.40 -20.63
C GLU A 123 -3.03 -18.90 -20.36
N PHE A 124 -3.20 -17.57 -20.32
CA PHE A 124 -4.48 -16.88 -20.12
C PHE A 124 -5.16 -16.57 -21.45
#